data_AF-W9QXS7-F1
#
_entry.id   AF-W9QXS7-F1
#
_cell.length_a   1.000
_cell.length_b   1.000
_cell.length_c   1.000
_cell.angle_alpha   90.00
_cell.angle_beta   90.00
_cell.angle_gamma   90.00
#
_symmetry.space_group_name_H-M   'P 1'
#
loop_
_entity.id
_entity.type
_entity.pdbx_description
1 polymer ?
#
loop_
_entity_poly.entity_id
_entity_poly.type
_entity_poly.pdbx_seq_one_letter_code
_entity_poly.pdbx_strand_id
1 'polypeptide(L)'
;MQNFTQTRPLDVENLERYDPVFILRFSLYSLTVGYIEPMEFAGLGLLAIAFVSMSSPDEGIRKLAYSTLGKFKDTLEQCKKRKEVTRIRLLLSSLQNGIEEPWQRIPSVVSIFAAEASFILLDPSHDQYSTLSRLLMNSSKLNLKNVPVFSDFFWSTSVNYRADRLWILRLVYAGLNSSDDAQIYIRNSIPETFMSFYFSPLSDTESKDLILQVVKRSVKSYKLTRHLVESCGLLLWLSSVLTANTRNSREETNIFIMQLTVVLEPGPDTARPTTGLRLKGSCRPDTTLYSGVEKEYHQPFALVIESIVA
;
A
#
# COMPACT_ATOMS: atom_id res chain seq x y z
N MET A 1 5.90 16.96 39.40
CA MET A 1 5.95 15.54 38.96
C MET A 1 4.79 15.33 38.02
N GLN A 2 5.02 15.46 36.71
CA GLN A 2 4.04 15.23 35.65
C GLN A 2 4.44 13.95 34.92
N ASN A 3 3.55 12.97 34.93
CA ASN A 3 3.75 11.67 34.32
C ASN A 3 3.68 11.80 32.79
N PHE A 4 4.80 11.55 32.12
CA PHE A 4 4.84 11.34 30.68
C PHE A 4 4.17 10.01 30.37
N THR A 5 3.01 10.06 29.69
CA THR A 5 2.40 8.91 29.05
C THR A 5 3.29 8.47 27.89
N GLN A 6 4.07 7.43 28.14
CA GLN A 6 4.88 6.73 27.15
C GLN A 6 3.93 6.00 26.19
N THR A 7 3.66 6.60 25.03
CA THR A 7 3.02 5.90 23.92
C THR A 7 3.96 4.79 23.44
N ARG A 8 3.64 3.55 23.79
CA ARG A 8 4.32 2.37 23.24
C ARG A 8 4.03 2.30 21.73
N PRO A 9 5.03 1.98 20.89
CA PRO A 9 4.75 1.65 19.50
C PRO A 9 3.84 0.42 19.47
N LEU A 10 2.75 0.49 18.70
CA LEU A 10 1.83 -0.63 18.51
C LEU A 10 2.61 -1.77 17.85
N ASP A 11 2.73 -2.91 18.54
CA ASP A 11 3.26 -4.15 17.97
C ASP A 11 2.34 -4.61 16.83
N VAL A 12 2.71 -4.26 15.60
CA VAL A 12 2.00 -4.61 14.35
C VAL A 12 1.94 -6.14 14.13
N GLU A 13 2.71 -6.91 14.90
CA GLU A 13 2.80 -8.37 14.79
C GLU A 13 1.58 -9.12 15.37
N ASN A 14 0.77 -8.49 16.24
CA ASN A 14 -0.41 -9.12 16.88
C ASN A 14 -1.75 -8.58 16.39
N LEU A 15 -1.82 -8.05 15.16
CA LEU A 15 -3.08 -7.60 14.60
C LEU A 15 -3.89 -8.80 14.12
N GLU A 16 -5.08 -9.03 14.69
CA GLU A 16 -6.03 -10.03 14.21
C GLU A 16 -6.35 -9.75 12.74
N ARG A 17 -5.79 -10.56 11.83
CA ARG A 17 -6.01 -10.43 10.38
C ARG A 17 -7.26 -11.20 10.00
N TYR A 18 -8.15 -10.54 9.28
CA TYR A 18 -9.31 -11.20 8.71
C TYR A 18 -8.90 -12.08 7.52
N ASP A 19 -9.52 -13.25 7.37
CA ASP A 19 -9.34 -14.09 6.19
C ASP A 19 -9.97 -13.41 4.96
N PRO A 20 -9.18 -12.99 3.95
CA PRO A 20 -9.70 -12.34 2.75
C PRO A 20 -10.64 -13.27 1.97
N VAL A 21 -10.46 -14.59 2.02
CA VAL A 21 -11.35 -15.54 1.33
C VAL A 21 -12.76 -15.47 1.90
N PHE A 22 -12.88 -15.43 3.23
CA PHE A 22 -14.18 -15.29 3.89
C PHE A 22 -14.88 -14.00 3.46
N ILE A 23 -14.19 -12.85 3.56
CA ILE A 23 -14.77 -11.55 3.23
C ILE A 23 -15.18 -11.47 1.76
N LEU A 24 -14.35 -11.96 0.85
CA LEU A 24 -14.66 -11.93 -0.58
C LEU A 24 -15.82 -12.88 -0.92
N ARG A 25 -15.91 -14.06 -0.29
CA ARG A 25 -17.05 -14.97 -0.47
C ARG A 25 -18.35 -14.35 0.03
N PHE A 26 -18.32 -13.74 1.23
CA PHE A 26 -19.43 -12.97 1.76
C PHE A 26 -19.83 -11.85 0.80
N SER A 27 -18.85 -11.10 0.30
CA SER A 27 -19.06 -9.98 -0.63
C SER A 27 -19.75 -10.43 -1.92
N LEU A 28 -19.23 -11.50 -2.53
CA LEU A 28 -19.79 -12.08 -3.75
C LEU A 28 -21.23 -12.59 -3.55
N TYR A 29 -21.48 -13.27 -2.43
CA TYR A 29 -22.82 -13.76 -2.08
C TYR A 29 -23.81 -12.61 -1.88
N SER A 30 -23.43 -11.61 -1.07
CA SER A 30 -24.26 -10.44 -0.77
C SER A 30 -24.64 -9.65 -2.03
N LEU A 31 -23.71 -9.48 -2.97
CA LEU A 31 -23.97 -8.85 -4.28
C LEU A 31 -24.83 -9.72 -5.20
N THR A 32 -24.73 -11.05 -5.08
CA THR A 32 -25.49 -11.99 -5.92
C THR A 32 -26.96 -12.06 -5.51
N VAL A 33 -27.21 -12.11 -4.20
CA VAL A 33 -28.59 -12.12 -3.68
C VAL A 33 -29.21 -10.72 -3.67
N GLY A 34 -28.38 -9.67 -3.69
CA GLY A 34 -28.84 -8.28 -3.67
C GLY A 34 -29.18 -7.78 -2.27
N TYR A 35 -28.50 -8.30 -1.24
CA TYR A 35 -28.70 -7.88 0.15
C TYR A 35 -28.13 -6.49 0.45
N ILE A 36 -27.10 -6.07 -0.30
CA ILE A 36 -26.40 -4.80 -0.10
C ILE A 36 -26.39 -4.03 -1.42
N GLU A 37 -26.81 -2.77 -1.40
CA GLU A 37 -26.74 -1.90 -2.58
C GLU A 37 -25.28 -1.59 -2.96
N PRO A 38 -24.93 -1.40 -4.25
CA PRO A 38 -23.53 -1.18 -4.66
C PRO A 38 -22.83 0.01 -4.00
N MET A 39 -23.53 1.12 -3.76
CA MET A 39 -22.92 2.29 -3.11
C MET A 39 -22.67 2.02 -1.62
N GLU A 40 -23.57 1.32 -0.94
CA GLU A 40 -23.39 0.89 0.45
C GLU A 40 -22.25 -0.13 0.54
N PHE A 41 -22.19 -1.10 -0.37
CA PHE A 41 -21.10 -2.07 -0.46
C PHE A 41 -19.74 -1.39 -0.60
N ALA A 42 -19.65 -0.33 -1.41
CA ALA A 42 -18.44 0.47 -1.54
C ALA A 42 -18.14 1.26 -0.26
N GLY A 43 -19.14 1.88 0.37
CA GLY A 43 -19.01 2.63 1.63
C GLY A 43 -18.62 1.77 2.84
N LEU A 44 -18.98 0.48 2.83
CA LEU A 44 -18.57 -0.51 3.84
C LEU A 44 -17.12 -1.00 3.64
N GLY A 45 -16.46 -0.63 2.53
CA GLY A 45 -15.09 -1.05 2.22
C GLY A 45 -14.93 -2.42 1.60
N LEU A 46 -16.02 -3.12 1.30
CA LEU A 46 -15.96 -4.42 0.65
C LEU A 46 -15.40 -4.31 -0.78
N LEU A 47 -15.67 -3.18 -1.46
CA LEU A 47 -15.07 -2.88 -2.76
C LEU A 47 -13.55 -2.67 -2.67
N ALA A 48 -13.09 -1.95 -1.64
CA ALA A 48 -11.67 -1.75 -1.40
C ALA A 48 -10.95 -3.08 -1.14
N ILE A 49 -11.53 -3.97 -0.33
CA ILE A 49 -10.96 -5.30 -0.06
C ILE A 49 -10.85 -6.11 -1.35
N ALA A 50 -11.87 -6.06 -2.22
CA ALA A 50 -11.81 -6.71 -3.53
C ALA A 50 -10.70 -6.12 -4.41
N PHE A 51 -10.51 -4.80 -4.42
CA PHE A 51 -9.41 -4.18 -5.15
C PHE A 51 -8.05 -4.66 -4.66
N VAL A 52 -7.80 -4.60 -3.35
CA VAL A 52 -6.48 -4.97 -2.81
C VAL A 52 -6.20 -6.46 -2.97
N SER A 53 -7.22 -7.32 -2.86
CA SER A 53 -7.07 -8.77 -3.04
C SER A 53 -6.60 -9.19 -4.44
N MET A 54 -6.71 -8.33 -5.46
CA MET A 54 -6.11 -8.58 -6.79
C MET A 54 -4.57 -8.55 -6.79
N SER A 55 -3.95 -7.97 -5.77
CA SER A 55 -2.49 -7.97 -5.59
C SER A 55 -1.96 -9.20 -4.85
N SER A 56 -2.85 -10.09 -4.40
CA SER A 56 -2.46 -11.31 -3.68
C SER A 56 -1.53 -12.19 -4.53
N PRO A 57 -0.47 -12.79 -3.94
CA PRO A 57 0.32 -13.80 -4.62
C PRO A 57 -0.48 -15.07 -4.92
N ASP A 58 -1.51 -15.36 -4.13
CA ASP A 58 -2.40 -16.52 -4.33
C ASP A 58 -3.41 -16.26 -5.46
N GLU A 59 -3.38 -17.09 -6.50
CA GLU A 59 -4.29 -16.97 -7.65
C GLU A 59 -5.76 -17.22 -7.29
N GLY A 60 -6.04 -18.08 -6.31
CA GLY A 60 -7.40 -18.36 -5.84
C GLY A 60 -8.05 -17.12 -5.23
N ILE A 61 -7.32 -16.40 -4.37
CA ILE A 61 -7.74 -15.11 -3.82
C ILE A 61 -7.98 -14.11 -4.96
N ARG A 62 -7.06 -14.01 -5.93
CA ARG A 62 -7.24 -13.13 -7.09
C ARG A 62 -8.50 -13.47 -7.88
N LYS A 63 -8.74 -14.74 -8.20
CA LYS A 63 -9.95 -15.19 -8.91
C LYS A 63 -11.23 -14.77 -8.20
N LEU A 64 -11.26 -14.92 -6.88
CA LEU A 64 -12.40 -14.53 -6.07
C LEU A 64 -12.59 -13.00 -6.03
N ALA A 65 -11.49 -12.24 -5.95
CA ALA A 65 -11.50 -10.78 -6.03
C ALA A 65 -12.04 -10.29 -7.38
N TYR A 66 -11.52 -10.83 -8.49
CA TYR A 66 -11.99 -10.53 -9.84
C TYR A 66 -13.46 -10.90 -10.04
N SER A 67 -13.91 -12.04 -9.52
CA SER A 67 -15.32 -12.45 -9.57
C SER A 67 -16.22 -11.48 -8.81
N THR A 68 -15.76 -11.03 -7.63
CA THR A 68 -16.46 -10.04 -6.80
C THR A 68 -16.56 -8.69 -7.52
N LEU A 69 -15.47 -8.21 -8.13
CA LEU A 69 -15.45 -6.96 -8.90
C LEU A 69 -16.31 -7.04 -10.16
N GLY A 70 -16.31 -8.18 -10.86
CA GLY A 70 -17.18 -8.43 -12.00
C GLY A 70 -18.65 -8.35 -11.58
N LYS A 71 -19.02 -9.08 -10.52
CA LYS A 71 -20.39 -9.04 -10.01
C LYS A 71 -20.80 -7.65 -9.51
N PHE A 72 -19.90 -6.95 -8.82
CA PHE A 72 -20.13 -5.58 -8.39
C PHE A 72 -20.39 -4.66 -9.58
N LYS A 73 -19.60 -4.77 -10.66
CA LYS A 73 -19.77 -4.00 -11.89
C LYS A 73 -21.15 -4.27 -12.52
N ASP A 74 -21.56 -5.53 -12.62
CA ASP A 74 -22.87 -5.90 -13.17
C ASP A 74 -24.01 -5.28 -12.35
N THR A 75 -23.94 -5.33 -11.02
CA THR A 75 -24.94 -4.71 -10.14
C THR A 75 -24.89 -3.18 -10.24
N LEU A 76 -23.70 -2.58 -10.40
CA LEU A 76 -23.51 -1.14 -10.57
C LEU A 76 -24.13 -0.61 -11.87
N GLU A 77 -24.13 -1.40 -12.94
CA GLU A 77 -24.76 -1.03 -14.22
C GLU A 77 -26.28 -0.89 -14.14
N GLN A 78 -26.90 -1.53 -13.15
CA GLN A 78 -28.34 -1.45 -12.88
C GLN A 78 -28.71 -0.21 -12.04
N CYS A 79 -27.73 0.46 -11.43
CA CYS A 79 -27.97 1.65 -10.63
C CYS A 79 -28.40 2.85 -11.49
N LYS A 80 -29.25 3.72 -10.91
CA LYS A 80 -29.58 5.02 -11.53
C LYS A 80 -28.29 5.82 -11.77
N LYS A 81 -28.22 6.52 -12.90
CA LYS A 81 -27.09 7.39 -13.24
C LYS A 81 -26.98 8.54 -12.23
N ARG A 82 -26.06 8.39 -11.29
CA ARG A 82 -25.63 9.43 -10.35
C ARG A 82 -24.13 9.71 -10.52
N LYS A 83 -23.64 10.81 -9.95
CA LYS A 83 -22.26 11.25 -10.18
C LYS A 83 -21.26 10.28 -9.54
N GLU A 84 -21.52 9.86 -8.31
CA GLU A 84 -20.76 8.86 -7.55
C GLU A 84 -20.73 7.50 -8.27
N VAL A 85 -21.88 6.99 -8.71
CA VAL A 85 -21.99 5.75 -9.52
C VAL A 85 -21.13 5.85 -10.78
N THR A 86 -21.18 7.00 -11.47
CA THR A 86 -20.40 7.22 -12.70
C THR A 86 -18.90 7.19 -12.41
N ARG A 87 -18.44 7.78 -11.31
CA ARG A 87 -17.02 7.80 -10.94
C ARG A 87 -16.48 6.43 -10.55
N ILE A 88 -17.23 5.67 -9.75
CA ILE A 88 -16.86 4.30 -9.40
C ILE A 88 -16.80 3.42 -10.65
N ARG A 89 -17.75 3.60 -11.58
CA ARG A 89 -17.72 2.90 -12.88
C ARG A 89 -16.50 3.27 -13.73
N LEU A 90 -16.08 4.53 -13.73
CA LEU A 90 -14.86 4.97 -14.41
C LEU A 90 -13.61 4.36 -13.77
N LEU A 91 -13.53 4.31 -12.43
CA LEU A 91 -12.43 3.66 -11.71
C LEU A 91 -12.31 2.18 -12.08
N LEU A 92 -13.43 1.43 -12.03
CA LEU A 92 -13.47 0.03 -12.43
C LEU A 92 -13.03 -0.19 -13.87
N SER A 93 -13.54 0.64 -14.79
CA SER A 93 -13.23 0.52 -16.21
C SER A 93 -11.77 0.88 -16.50
N SER A 94 -11.24 1.91 -15.84
CA SER A 94 -9.85 2.35 -15.98
C SER A 94 -8.88 1.26 -15.54
N LEU A 95 -9.16 0.61 -14.41
CA LEU A 95 -8.36 -0.51 -13.92
C LEU A 95 -8.54 -1.75 -14.80
N GLN A 96 -9.77 -2.05 -15.25
CA GLN A 96 -10.06 -3.17 -16.14
C GLN A 96 -9.27 -3.07 -17.45
N ASN A 97 -9.23 -1.89 -18.06
CA ASN A 97 -8.46 -1.63 -19.28
C ASN A 97 -6.93 -1.73 -19.06
N GLY A 98 -6.50 -1.67 -17.79
CA GLY A 98 -5.13 -1.90 -17.34
C GLY A 98 -4.67 -3.36 -17.46
N ILE A 99 -5.60 -4.31 -17.36
CA ILE A 99 -5.32 -5.74 -17.26
C ILE A 99 -5.01 -6.30 -18.64
N GLU A 100 -3.91 -7.03 -18.74
CA GLU A 100 -3.44 -7.65 -19.99
C GLU A 100 -3.76 -9.15 -20.01
N GLU A 101 -3.73 -9.83 -18.85
CA GLU A 101 -3.92 -11.27 -18.75
C GLU A 101 -5.02 -11.66 -17.74
N PRO A 102 -5.72 -12.80 -17.94
CA PRO A 102 -6.69 -13.29 -16.97
C PRO A 102 -6.09 -13.50 -15.58
N TRP A 103 -6.76 -12.97 -14.55
CA TRP A 103 -6.34 -13.10 -13.14
C TRP A 103 -4.92 -12.58 -12.87
N GLN A 104 -4.45 -11.65 -13.70
CA GLN A 104 -3.17 -10.97 -13.54
C GLN A 104 -3.01 -10.44 -12.12
N ARG A 105 -1.84 -10.64 -11.53
CA ARG A 105 -1.51 -9.99 -10.26
C ARG A 105 -1.35 -8.50 -10.49
N ILE A 106 -2.22 -7.70 -9.87
CA ILE A 106 -2.13 -6.24 -9.93
C ILE A 106 -1.05 -5.77 -8.94
N PRO A 107 -0.16 -4.84 -9.32
CA PRO A 107 0.83 -4.32 -8.38
C PRO A 107 0.19 -3.70 -7.14
N SER A 108 0.82 -3.89 -5.99
CA SER A 108 0.21 -3.55 -4.70
C SER A 108 -0.15 -2.06 -4.63
N VAL A 109 0.76 -1.18 -5.06
CA VAL A 109 0.53 0.28 -5.11
C VAL A 109 -0.68 0.68 -5.96
N VAL A 110 -0.95 -0.05 -7.04
CA VAL A 110 -2.11 0.20 -7.91
C VAL A 110 -3.39 -0.30 -7.27
N SER A 111 -3.35 -1.48 -6.64
CA SER A 111 -4.50 -2.06 -5.96
C SER A 111 -4.94 -1.22 -4.76
N ILE A 112 -3.98 -0.69 -3.99
CA ILE A 112 -4.23 0.19 -2.85
C ILE A 112 -4.73 1.55 -3.33
N PHE A 113 -4.16 2.08 -4.42
CA PHE A 113 -4.70 3.28 -5.06
C PHE A 113 -6.18 3.11 -5.42
N ALA A 114 -6.55 1.99 -6.07
CA ALA A 114 -7.93 1.73 -6.45
C ALA A 114 -8.85 1.60 -5.23
N ALA A 115 -8.37 0.95 -4.17
CA ALA A 115 -9.08 0.86 -2.91
C ALA A 115 -9.34 2.23 -2.28
N GLU A 116 -8.31 3.07 -2.12
CA GLU A 116 -8.47 4.41 -1.54
C GLU A 116 -9.32 5.33 -2.43
N ALA A 117 -9.08 5.31 -3.75
CA ALA A 117 -9.88 6.06 -4.70
C ALA A 117 -11.36 5.67 -4.62
N SER A 118 -11.68 4.40 -4.37
CA SER A 118 -13.07 3.96 -4.24
C SER A 118 -13.80 4.62 -3.08
N PHE A 119 -13.12 4.98 -2.00
CA PHE A 119 -13.71 5.75 -0.90
C PHE A 119 -13.76 7.24 -1.19
N ILE A 120 -12.65 7.81 -1.66
CA ILE A 120 -12.55 9.24 -1.95
C ILE A 120 -13.64 9.65 -2.94
N LEU A 121 -13.94 8.81 -3.95
CA LEU A 121 -14.96 9.11 -4.96
C LEU A 121 -16.41 9.05 -4.45
N LEU A 122 -16.64 8.52 -3.24
CA LEU A 122 -17.93 8.55 -2.54
C LEU A 122 -18.12 9.83 -1.71
N ASP A 123 -17.04 10.54 -1.38
CA ASP A 123 -17.06 11.75 -0.57
C ASP A 123 -16.58 12.98 -1.37
N PRO A 124 -17.51 13.80 -1.90
CA PRO A 124 -17.17 15.03 -2.60
C PRO A 124 -16.44 16.09 -1.75
N SER A 125 -16.45 15.97 -0.43
CA SER A 125 -15.78 16.92 0.48
C SER A 125 -14.30 16.63 0.68
N HIS A 126 -13.83 15.45 0.26
CA HIS A 126 -12.45 15.03 0.39
C HIS A 126 -11.51 15.86 -0.52
N ASP A 127 -10.36 16.28 0.01
CA ASP A 127 -9.42 17.19 -0.69
C ASP A 127 -9.01 16.68 -2.08
N GLN A 128 -8.67 15.39 -2.18
CA GLN A 128 -8.21 14.73 -3.40
C GLN A 128 -9.34 14.40 -4.40
N TYR A 129 -10.62 14.53 -4.02
CA TYR A 129 -11.75 14.10 -4.85
C TYR A 129 -11.76 14.77 -6.22
N SER A 130 -11.48 16.07 -6.27
CA SER A 130 -11.53 16.85 -7.51
C SER A 130 -10.46 16.40 -8.51
N THR A 131 -9.26 16.11 -8.02
CA THR A 131 -8.12 15.65 -8.83
C THR A 131 -8.34 14.23 -9.33
N LEU A 132 -8.77 13.30 -8.45
CA LEU A 132 -9.06 11.92 -8.84
C LEU A 132 -10.22 11.83 -9.83
N SER A 133 -11.30 12.59 -9.59
CA SER A 133 -12.43 12.68 -10.52
C SER A 133 -11.98 13.13 -11.91
N ARG A 134 -11.15 14.18 -11.97
CA ARG A 134 -10.63 14.72 -13.24
C ARG A 134 -9.76 13.71 -13.96
N LEU A 135 -8.86 13.02 -13.24
CA LEU A 135 -8.00 12.01 -13.83
C LEU A 135 -8.82 10.87 -14.45
N LEU A 136 -9.83 10.36 -13.73
CA LEU A 136 -10.67 9.26 -14.22
C LEU A 136 -11.53 9.65 -15.41
N MET A 137 -11.90 10.92 -15.55
CA MET A 137 -12.59 11.42 -16.74
C MET A 137 -11.64 11.57 -17.94
N ASN A 138 -10.36 11.87 -17.70
CA ASN A 138 -9.38 12.13 -18.74
C ASN A 138 -8.63 10.87 -19.20
N SER A 139 -8.56 9.84 -18.36
CA SER A 139 -7.84 8.60 -18.64
C SER A 139 -8.77 7.40 -18.66
N SER A 140 -8.82 6.71 -19.81
CA SER A 140 -9.57 5.48 -19.98
C SER A 140 -8.85 4.24 -19.44
N LYS A 141 -7.54 4.32 -19.13
CA LYS A 141 -6.71 3.19 -18.73
C LYS A 141 -5.73 3.57 -17.63
N LEU A 142 -5.71 2.80 -16.55
CA LEU A 142 -4.72 2.93 -15.50
C LEU A 142 -3.43 2.19 -15.92
N ASN A 143 -2.30 2.89 -15.90
CA ASN A 143 -1.01 2.29 -16.23
C ASN A 143 -0.46 1.50 -15.04
N LEU A 144 -0.56 0.17 -15.12
CA LEU A 144 -0.09 -0.75 -14.07
C LEU A 144 1.43 -0.71 -13.86
N LYS A 145 2.20 -0.08 -14.76
CA LYS A 145 3.68 -0.05 -14.68
C LYS A 145 4.21 1.21 -13.96
N ASN A 146 3.31 2.10 -13.52
CA ASN A 146 3.64 3.34 -12.85
C ASN A 146 2.92 3.44 -11.50
N VAL A 147 3.43 4.30 -10.60
CA VAL A 147 2.70 4.69 -9.39
C VAL A 147 1.57 5.65 -9.82
N PRO A 148 0.29 5.33 -9.57
CA PRO A 148 -0.82 6.19 -9.99
C PRO A 148 -0.73 7.58 -9.35
N VAL A 149 -1.15 8.62 -10.09
CA VAL A 149 -1.20 10.04 -9.67
C VAL A 149 0.09 10.62 -9.08
N PHE A 150 1.23 9.94 -9.23
CA PHE A 150 2.44 10.31 -8.50
C PHE A 150 2.88 11.75 -8.78
N SER A 151 3.07 12.09 -10.05
CA SER A 151 3.49 13.43 -10.45
C SER A 151 2.43 14.49 -10.14
N ASP A 152 1.15 14.14 -10.32
CA ASP A 152 0.03 15.06 -10.08
C ASP A 152 -0.02 15.52 -8.61
N PHE A 153 0.31 14.63 -7.69
CA PHE A 153 0.18 14.88 -6.25
C PHE A 153 1.50 15.32 -5.63
N PHE A 154 2.61 14.67 -5.98
CA PHE A 154 3.91 14.96 -5.37
C PHE A 154 4.41 16.36 -5.72
N TRP A 155 4.17 16.79 -6.97
CA TRP A 155 4.51 18.12 -7.47
C TRP A 155 3.29 19.04 -7.58
N SER A 156 2.24 18.76 -6.82
CA SER A 156 1.02 19.55 -6.81
C SER A 156 1.31 21.01 -6.47
N THR A 157 0.71 21.92 -7.22
CA THR A 157 0.70 23.37 -6.94
C THR A 157 -0.66 23.83 -6.43
N SER A 158 -1.53 22.88 -6.06
CA SER A 158 -2.86 23.16 -5.53
C SER A 158 -2.78 23.83 -4.16
N VAL A 159 -3.88 24.43 -3.70
CA VAL A 159 -3.98 24.92 -2.30
C VAL A 159 -3.77 23.80 -1.27
N ASN A 160 -4.02 22.55 -1.68
CA ASN A 160 -3.91 21.35 -0.86
C ASN A 160 -2.61 20.57 -1.14
N TYR A 161 -1.59 21.20 -1.76
CA TYR A 161 -0.35 20.52 -2.17
C TYR A 161 0.31 19.70 -1.06
N ARG A 162 0.22 20.15 0.20
CA ARG A 162 0.75 19.43 1.35
C ARG A 162 -0.01 18.13 1.61
N ALA A 163 -1.34 18.18 1.58
CA ALA A 163 -2.18 16.99 1.74
C ALA A 163 -1.97 16.02 0.58
N ASP A 164 -1.89 16.52 -0.67
CA ASP A 164 -1.61 15.72 -1.85
C ASP A 164 -0.25 14.99 -1.73
N ARG A 165 0.80 15.71 -1.32
CA ARG A 165 2.13 15.13 -1.11
C ARG A 165 2.15 14.06 -0.02
N LEU A 166 1.52 14.32 1.12
CA LEU A 166 1.44 13.34 2.21
C LEU A 166 0.65 12.10 1.78
N TRP A 167 -0.42 12.28 1.01
CA TRP A 167 -1.22 11.19 0.48
C TRP A 167 -0.40 10.28 -0.43
N ILE A 168 0.34 10.85 -1.40
CA ILE A 168 1.14 10.04 -2.32
C ILE A 168 2.34 9.36 -1.62
N LEU A 169 2.93 10.01 -0.62
CA LEU A 169 3.98 9.41 0.22
C LEU A 169 3.45 8.17 0.97
N ARG A 170 2.25 8.27 1.55
CA ARG A 170 1.57 7.16 2.25
C ARG A 170 1.19 6.03 1.28
N LEU A 171 0.66 6.37 0.10
CA LEU A 171 0.37 5.39 -0.94
C LEU A 171 1.62 4.61 -1.36
N VAL A 172 2.74 5.33 -1.57
CA VAL A 172 4.03 4.71 -1.91
C VAL A 172 4.50 3.79 -0.79
N TYR A 173 4.42 4.22 0.47
CA TYR A 173 4.77 3.39 1.63
C TYR A 173 3.93 2.12 1.70
N ALA A 174 2.61 2.24 1.63
CA ALA A 174 1.69 1.11 1.69
C ALA A 174 1.84 0.17 0.48
N GLY A 175 2.22 0.70 -0.69
CA GLY A 175 2.41 -0.07 -1.92
C GLY A 175 3.65 -0.94 -1.97
N LEU A 176 4.61 -0.78 -1.05
CA LEU A 176 5.82 -1.60 -0.96
C LEU A 176 5.54 -2.89 -0.14
N ASN A 177 4.64 -3.74 -0.65
CA ASN A 177 4.22 -4.99 0.00
C ASN A 177 4.88 -6.24 -0.55
N SER A 178 5.28 -6.23 -1.82
CA SER A 178 5.89 -7.39 -2.49
C SER A 178 7.26 -7.05 -3.04
N SER A 179 8.17 -8.02 -3.07
CA SER A 179 9.43 -7.91 -3.81
C SER A 179 9.20 -7.59 -5.28
N ASP A 180 8.11 -8.10 -5.84
CA ASP A 180 7.73 -7.91 -7.25
C ASP A 180 7.38 -6.45 -7.57
N ASP A 181 6.95 -5.67 -6.57
CA ASP A 181 6.60 -4.26 -6.77
C ASP A 181 7.85 -3.39 -6.98
N ALA A 182 9.03 -3.84 -6.54
CA ALA A 182 10.27 -3.06 -6.56
C ALA A 182 10.60 -2.49 -7.95
N GLN A 183 10.31 -3.22 -9.03
CA GLN A 183 10.60 -2.75 -10.38
C GLN A 183 9.81 -1.49 -10.75
N ILE A 184 8.58 -1.33 -10.24
CA ILE A 184 7.76 -0.15 -10.51
C ILE A 184 8.40 1.07 -9.86
N TYR A 185 8.85 0.95 -8.61
CA TYR A 185 9.49 2.04 -7.89
C TYR A 185 10.82 2.46 -8.54
N ILE A 186 11.65 1.50 -8.92
CA ILE A 186 12.92 1.75 -9.61
C ILE A 186 12.67 2.44 -10.96
N ARG A 187 11.76 1.90 -11.78
CA ARG A 187 11.47 2.43 -13.11
C ARG A 187 10.95 3.88 -13.07
N ASN A 188 10.19 4.22 -12.04
CA ASN A 188 9.60 5.54 -11.86
C ASN A 188 10.48 6.48 -11.02
N SER A 189 11.73 6.09 -10.73
CA SER A 189 12.71 6.88 -9.96
C SER A 189 12.17 7.39 -8.61
N ILE A 190 11.34 6.58 -7.96
CA ILE A 190 10.72 6.94 -6.68
C ILE A 190 11.77 7.09 -5.57
N PRO A 191 12.73 6.14 -5.40
CA PRO A 191 13.77 6.26 -4.38
C PRO A 191 14.64 7.52 -4.55
N GLU A 192 15.10 7.79 -5.77
CA GLU A 192 15.92 8.95 -6.11
C GLU A 192 15.17 10.26 -5.82
N THR A 193 13.90 10.33 -6.26
CA THR A 193 13.03 11.50 -6.03
C THR A 193 12.88 11.77 -4.54
N PHE A 194 12.61 10.74 -3.73
CA PHE A 194 12.38 10.89 -2.30
C PHE A 194 13.64 11.26 -1.53
N MET A 195 14.75 10.58 -1.82
CA MET A 195 16.03 10.88 -1.20
C MET A 195 16.49 12.31 -1.51
N SER A 196 16.32 12.76 -2.76
CA SER A 196 16.59 14.15 -3.13
C SER A 196 15.64 15.13 -2.45
N PHE A 197 14.34 14.80 -2.39
CA PHE A 197 13.34 15.68 -1.79
C PHE A 197 13.54 15.85 -0.28
N TYR A 198 14.04 14.83 0.43
CA TYR A 198 14.25 14.88 1.88
C TYR A 198 15.07 16.11 2.34
N PHE A 199 16.10 16.49 1.58
CA PHE A 199 16.93 17.66 1.90
C PHE A 199 16.42 18.97 1.28
N SER A 200 15.34 18.93 0.51
CA SER A 200 14.69 20.13 -0.04
C SER A 200 14.14 21.02 1.08
N PRO A 201 14.21 22.35 0.95
CA PRO A 201 13.53 23.26 1.86
C PRO A 201 12.00 23.09 1.85
N LEU A 202 11.45 22.44 0.82
CA LEU A 202 10.02 22.14 0.71
C LEU A 202 9.59 20.89 1.50
N SER A 203 10.55 20.11 2.02
CA SER A 203 10.25 18.89 2.77
C SER A 203 10.00 19.21 4.24
N ASP A 204 8.71 19.23 4.61
CA ASP A 204 8.27 19.33 5.99
C ASP A 204 8.63 18.05 6.80
N THR A 205 8.53 18.15 8.13
CA THR A 205 8.89 17.07 9.06
C THR A 205 8.11 15.78 8.78
N GLU A 206 6.82 15.89 8.45
CA GLU A 206 5.97 14.73 8.20
C GLU A 206 6.33 14.03 6.87
N SER A 207 6.65 14.81 5.83
CA SER A 207 7.16 14.26 4.57
C SER A 207 8.50 13.56 4.79
N LYS A 208 9.40 14.14 5.59
CA LYS A 208 10.69 13.55 5.94
C LYS A 208 10.53 12.21 6.65
N ASP A 209 9.61 12.14 7.62
CA ASP A 209 9.31 10.92 8.35
C ASP A 209 8.79 9.81 7.43
N LEU A 210 7.80 10.13 6.58
CA LEU A 210 7.28 9.17 5.59
C LEU A 210 8.36 8.71 4.59
N ILE A 211 9.24 9.61 4.14
CA ILE A 211 10.37 9.24 3.28
C ILE A 211 11.31 8.25 3.99
N LEU A 212 11.63 8.48 5.26
CA LEU A 212 12.45 7.55 6.04
C LEU A 212 11.75 6.19 6.20
N GLN A 213 10.44 6.17 6.43
CA GLN A 213 9.65 4.94 6.49
C GLN A 213 9.65 4.18 5.16
N VAL A 214 9.55 4.89 4.02
CA VAL A 214 9.63 4.30 2.68
C VAL A 214 11.00 3.69 2.43
N VAL A 215 12.07 4.42 2.75
CA VAL A 215 13.45 3.90 2.63
C VAL A 215 13.64 2.69 3.53
N LYS A 216 13.14 2.74 4.77
CA LYS A 216 13.20 1.61 5.71
C LYS A 216 12.49 0.36 5.19
N ARG A 217 11.29 0.52 4.63
CA ARG A 217 10.52 -0.57 4.04
C ARG A 217 11.17 -1.11 2.77
N SER A 218 11.80 -0.23 1.99
CA SER A 218 12.48 -0.60 0.75
C SER A 218 13.62 -1.59 0.98
N VAL A 219 14.28 -1.52 2.13
CA VAL A 219 15.39 -2.44 2.50
C VAL A 219 14.93 -3.90 2.65
N LYS A 220 13.62 -4.15 2.84
CA LYS A 220 13.06 -5.51 2.90
C LYS A 220 13.08 -6.23 1.54
N SER A 221 13.19 -5.49 0.43
CA SER A 221 13.27 -6.06 -0.92
C SER A 221 14.68 -6.00 -1.45
N TYR A 222 15.34 -7.16 -1.60
CA TYR A 222 16.72 -7.25 -2.09
C TYR A 222 16.97 -6.40 -3.36
N LYS A 223 16.05 -6.44 -4.32
CA LYS A 223 16.15 -5.69 -5.57
C LYS A 223 16.16 -4.17 -5.35
N LEU A 224 15.30 -3.68 -4.46
CA LEU A 224 15.21 -2.25 -4.15
C LEU A 224 16.37 -1.80 -3.25
N THR A 225 16.79 -2.63 -2.29
CA THR A 225 17.99 -2.41 -1.47
C THR A 225 19.24 -2.26 -2.33
N ARG A 226 19.44 -3.19 -3.27
CA ARG A 226 20.58 -3.16 -4.18
C ARG A 226 20.56 -1.87 -5.01
N HIS A 227 19.41 -1.50 -5.59
CA HIS A 227 19.26 -0.27 -6.34
C HIS A 227 19.56 0.98 -5.49
N LEU A 228 19.05 1.04 -4.27
CA LEU A 228 19.30 2.13 -3.32
C LEU A 228 20.79 2.32 -3.02
N VAL A 229 21.52 1.21 -2.87
CA VAL A 229 22.94 1.23 -2.52
C VAL A 229 23.81 1.55 -3.74
N GLU A 230 23.58 0.85 -4.84
CA GLU A 230 24.42 0.96 -6.05
C GLU A 230 24.12 2.22 -6.87
N SER A 231 22.85 2.64 -6.94
CA SER A 231 22.40 3.72 -7.83
C SER A 231 21.98 4.99 -7.11
N CYS A 232 21.43 4.90 -5.89
CA CYS A 232 20.91 6.08 -5.17
C CYS A 232 21.87 6.64 -4.11
N GLY A 233 22.98 5.96 -3.80
CA GLY A 233 23.95 6.41 -2.79
C GLY A 233 23.42 6.38 -1.35
N LEU A 234 22.61 5.37 -1.01
CA LEU A 234 21.93 5.25 0.29
C LEU A 234 22.85 5.46 1.51
N LEU A 235 24.06 4.92 1.49
CA LEU A 235 25.00 5.04 2.62
C LEU A 235 25.42 6.51 2.88
N LEU A 236 25.75 7.24 1.82
CA LEU A 236 26.11 8.67 1.91
C LEU A 236 24.92 9.52 2.34
N TRP A 237 23.75 9.19 1.83
CA TRP A 237 22.51 9.85 2.20
C TRP A 237 22.18 9.67 3.69
N LEU A 238 22.22 8.43 4.20
CA LEU A 238 22.00 8.14 5.63
C LEU A 238 23.00 8.87 6.54
N SER A 239 24.28 8.93 6.15
CA SER A 239 25.29 9.71 6.88
C SER A 239 24.93 11.20 6.97
N SER A 240 24.37 11.75 5.89
CA SER A 240 23.91 13.14 5.85
C SER A 240 22.67 13.36 6.73
N VAL A 241 21.72 12.42 6.72
CA VAL A 241 20.52 12.45 7.58
C VAL A 241 20.92 12.43 9.05
N LEU A 242 21.88 11.56 9.42
CA LEU A 242 22.40 11.44 10.79
C LEU A 242 23.07 12.73 11.28
N THR A 243 23.82 13.39 10.40
CA THR A 243 24.49 14.65 10.74
C THR A 243 23.47 15.78 10.95
N ALA A 244 22.38 15.76 10.19
CA ALA A 244 21.30 16.73 10.31
C ALA A 244 20.40 16.50 11.56
N ASN A 245 20.23 15.26 12.03
CA ASN A 245 19.32 14.89 13.12
C ASN A 245 20.08 14.47 14.41
N THR A 246 20.37 15.42 15.30
CA THR A 246 21.41 15.29 16.34
C THR A 246 21.04 14.62 17.67
N ARG A 247 19.82 14.09 17.90
CA ARG A 247 19.46 13.64 19.28
C ARG A 247 18.87 12.23 19.49
N ASN A 248 18.02 11.70 18.62
CA ASN A 248 17.34 10.41 18.88
C ASN A 248 17.57 9.32 17.80
N SER A 249 18.23 9.64 16.69
CA SER A 249 18.27 8.79 15.46
C SER A 249 19.52 7.91 15.33
N ARG A 250 20.56 8.10 16.17
CA ARG A 250 21.85 7.37 16.01
C ARG A 250 21.73 5.87 16.22
N GLU A 251 21.01 5.42 17.23
CA GLU A 251 20.91 3.99 17.57
C GLU A 251 20.07 3.22 16.55
N GLU A 252 18.89 3.74 16.19
CA GLU A 252 18.03 3.13 15.16
C GLU A 252 18.70 3.07 13.79
N THR A 253 19.48 4.11 13.42
CA THR A 253 20.17 4.13 12.13
C THR A 253 21.38 3.22 12.11
N ASN A 254 22.09 3.04 13.23
CA ASN A 254 23.17 2.05 13.33
C ASN A 254 22.63 0.63 13.15
N ILE A 255 21.49 0.32 13.78
CA ILE A 255 20.77 -0.95 13.57
C ILE A 255 20.35 -1.09 12.10
N PHE A 256 19.86 -0.01 11.50
CA PHE A 256 19.46 0.02 10.09
C PHE A 256 20.63 -0.20 9.12
N ILE A 257 21.79 0.40 9.38
CA ILE A 257 23.02 0.18 8.61
C ILE A 257 23.49 -1.27 8.75
N MET A 258 23.44 -1.85 9.95
CA MET A 258 23.78 -3.27 10.13
C MET A 258 22.81 -4.19 9.38
N GLN A 259 21.51 -3.91 9.41
CA GLN A 259 20.51 -4.65 8.62
C GLN A 259 20.79 -4.57 7.12
N LEU A 260 21.19 -3.40 6.62
CA LEU A 260 21.63 -3.21 5.23
C LEU A 260 22.85 -4.07 4.90
N THR A 261 23.86 -4.13 5.77
CA THR A 261 25.03 -4.98 5.57
C THR A 261 24.65 -6.46 5.47
N VAL A 262 23.73 -6.94 6.31
CA VAL A 262 23.25 -8.34 6.26
C VAL A 262 22.47 -8.64 4.98
N VAL A 263 21.60 -7.72 4.52
CA VAL A 263 20.81 -7.90 3.29
C VAL A 263 21.69 -7.87 2.03
N LEU A 264 22.84 -7.19 2.09
CA LEU A 264 23.80 -7.05 0.99
C LEU A 264 24.92 -8.08 1.04
N GLU A 265 25.02 -8.91 2.09
CA GLU A 265 25.91 -10.06 2.03
C GLU A 265 25.49 -10.95 0.85
N PRO A 266 26.43 -11.31 -0.04
CA PRO A 266 26.12 -12.18 -1.14
C PRO A 266 25.68 -13.54 -0.57
N GLY A 267 24.39 -13.84 -0.65
CA GLY A 267 23.87 -15.18 -0.43
C GLY A 267 24.63 -16.18 -1.32
N PRO A 268 24.79 -17.45 -0.87
CA PRO A 268 25.69 -18.42 -1.49
C PRO A 268 25.10 -19.01 -2.78
N ASP A 269 24.82 -18.18 -3.79
CA ASP A 269 24.33 -18.62 -5.10
C ASP A 269 25.37 -18.31 -6.19
N THR A 270 26.58 -18.81 -5.97
CA THR A 270 27.53 -19.19 -7.04
C THR A 270 28.18 -20.54 -6.73
N ALA A 271 27.38 -21.57 -6.40
CA ALA A 271 27.83 -22.96 -6.45
C ALA A 271 26.69 -23.93 -6.78
N ARG A 272 26.98 -24.87 -7.69
CA ARG A 272 26.11 -25.90 -8.28
C ARG A 272 25.44 -26.85 -7.26
N PRO A 273 24.40 -27.61 -7.66
CA PRO A 273 23.53 -28.32 -6.74
C PRO A 273 24.10 -29.68 -6.31
N THR A 274 24.00 -29.98 -5.02
CA THR A 274 24.08 -31.35 -4.50
C THR A 274 23.06 -31.57 -3.39
N THR A 275 22.05 -32.37 -3.73
CA THR A 275 21.47 -33.49 -2.97
C THR A 275 21.33 -33.40 -1.44
N GLY A 276 20.06 -33.37 -1.00
CA GLY A 276 19.52 -34.26 0.04
C GLY A 276 19.78 -33.90 1.51
N LEU A 277 18.74 -33.52 2.25
CA LEU A 277 18.03 -34.41 3.18
C LEU A 277 17.02 -33.64 4.06
N ARG A 278 15.85 -34.26 4.14
CA ARG A 278 14.65 -33.95 4.89
C ARG A 278 14.87 -34.07 6.40
N LEU A 279 14.43 -33.09 7.20
CA LEU A 279 13.93 -33.34 8.55
C LEU A 279 12.72 -32.44 8.88
N LYS A 280 11.65 -33.11 9.32
CA LYS A 280 10.40 -32.59 9.87
C LYS A 280 10.65 -32.02 11.27
N GLY A 281 10.01 -30.89 11.59
CA GLY A 281 9.81 -30.40 12.95
C GLY A 281 8.43 -29.77 13.07
N SER A 282 7.55 -30.42 13.82
CA SER A 282 6.20 -30.00 14.17
C SER A 282 6.21 -29.32 15.52
N CYS A 283 5.48 -28.22 15.71
CA CYS A 283 4.85 -27.84 16.98
C CYS A 283 3.62 -26.96 16.72
N ARG A 284 2.52 -27.29 17.41
CA ARG A 284 1.25 -26.53 17.48
C ARG A 284 1.37 -25.37 18.48
N PRO A 285 0.53 -24.32 18.40
CA PRO A 285 0.50 -23.25 19.39
C PRO A 285 -0.49 -23.54 20.53
N ASP A 286 -0.17 -23.07 21.73
CA ASP A 286 -1.08 -23.00 22.87
C ASP A 286 -1.81 -21.65 22.92
N THR A 287 -3.08 -21.73 23.28
CA THR A 287 -4.07 -20.65 23.35
C THR A 287 -4.13 -20.06 24.77
N THR A 288 -4.20 -18.74 24.91
CA THR A 288 -4.90 -18.10 26.05
C THR A 288 -5.50 -16.77 25.64
N LEU A 289 -6.82 -16.66 25.87
CA LEU A 289 -7.67 -15.47 25.78
C LEU A 289 -7.17 -14.33 26.67
N TYR A 290 -7.46 -13.07 26.32
CA TYR A 290 -8.18 -12.14 27.21
C TYR A 290 -8.72 -10.91 26.45
N SER A 291 -9.91 -10.49 26.89
CA SER A 291 -10.80 -9.42 26.45
C SER A 291 -10.32 -8.00 26.76
N GLY A 292 -10.75 -7.00 25.97
CA GLY A 292 -10.71 -5.58 26.38
C GLY A 292 -11.14 -4.60 25.28
N VAL A 293 -12.25 -3.90 25.51
CA VAL A 293 -13.01 -3.05 24.59
C VAL A 293 -12.53 -1.57 24.59
N GLU A 294 -12.79 -0.88 23.47
CA GLU A 294 -13.11 0.56 23.29
C GLU A 294 -12.05 1.62 22.85
N LYS A 295 -12.34 2.16 21.65
CA LYS A 295 -12.29 3.56 21.13
C LYS A 295 -10.95 4.31 20.99
N GLU A 296 -10.64 4.70 19.75
CA GLU A 296 -10.72 6.10 19.29
C GLU A 296 -10.62 6.25 17.75
N TYR A 297 -11.48 7.11 17.20
CA TYR A 297 -11.62 7.43 15.79
C TYR A 297 -10.50 8.39 15.35
N HIS A 298 -9.66 7.93 14.40
CA HIS A 298 -8.88 8.67 13.39
C HIS A 298 -7.60 7.89 13.07
N GLN A 299 -7.76 6.64 12.62
CA GLN A 299 -6.65 5.83 12.14
C GLN A 299 -6.49 6.09 10.63
N PRO A 300 -5.29 6.41 10.12
CA PRO A 300 -5.10 6.57 8.69
C PRO A 300 -5.49 5.27 7.99
N PHE A 301 -6.38 5.39 7.00
CA PHE A 301 -7.04 4.29 6.29
C PHE A 301 -6.06 3.21 5.76
N ALA A 302 -4.82 3.61 5.48
CA ALA A 302 -3.70 2.71 5.15
C ALA A 302 -3.47 1.61 6.20
N LEU A 303 -3.64 1.88 7.50
CA LEU A 303 -3.48 0.88 8.58
C LEU A 303 -4.63 -0.16 8.60
N VAL A 304 -5.84 0.22 8.18
CA VAL A 304 -6.99 -0.70 8.08
C VAL A 304 -6.85 -1.60 6.85
N ILE A 305 -6.24 -1.11 5.77
CA ILE A 305 -5.95 -1.94 4.59
C ILE A 305 -4.73 -2.83 4.84
N GLU A 306 -3.70 -2.34 5.53
CA GLU A 306 -2.54 -3.14 5.93
C GLU A 306 -2.90 -4.30 6.87
N SER A 307 -3.93 -4.13 7.72
CA SER A 307 -4.42 -5.19 8.61
C SER A 307 -5.18 -6.33 7.90
N ILE A 308 -5.69 -6.08 6.69
CA ILE A 308 -6.50 -7.02 5.92
C ILE A 308 -5.66 -7.81 4.90
N VAL A 309 -4.49 -7.29 4.48
CA VAL A 309 -3.83 -7.75 3.24
C VAL A 309 -2.38 -8.23 3.39
N ALA A 310 -1.68 -7.86 4.46
CA ALA A 310 -0.29 -8.31 4.65
C ALA A 310 -0.18 -9.78 5.10
#